data_AF-A0A2W4SDB5-F1
#
_entry.id   AF-A0A2W4SDB5-F1
#
_cell.length_a   1.000
_cell.length_b   1.000
_cell.length_c   1.000
_cell.angle_alpha   90.00
_cell.angle_beta   90.00
_cell.angle_gamma   90.00
#
_symmetry.space_group_name_H-M   'P 1'
#
loop_
_entity.id
_entity.type
_entity.pdbx_description
1 polymer ?
#
loop_
_entity_poly.entity_id
_entity_poly.type
_entity_poly.pdbx_seq_one_letter_code
_entity_poly.pdbx_strand_id
1 'polypeptide(L)'
;MAMPELTPQMAEAFAQIALGHVRREYPNKPEHVLAGPDDARTPSELHPVFYGSYDWHSCVHSYWLLARLLRRFPQSGSAAAIASLFDAQFVSAKIAAECAYLAAPTARGFKRPYGWAWLLKLAEELTLHPDRRWSQALAPLAEVFGRRLRDFLPLATYPVRVGTHFNTAFGLRMAADYAQATQDAGLATVLLDTGRRWYGEDVDCPAWGEPSGDDFLSSALIEAECMRCLLPADEFPGWFDRFLPRLSEGEPATLFRPATVTDRS
;
A
#
# COMPACT_ATOMS: atom_id res chain seq x y z
N MET A 1 27.00 5.25 -3.82
CA MET A 1 26.09 6.38 -4.11
C MET A 1 25.47 6.81 -2.79
N ALA A 2 25.51 8.09 -2.41
CA ALA A 2 24.79 8.54 -1.21
C ALA A 2 23.29 8.34 -1.42
N MET A 3 22.60 7.74 -0.44
CA MET A 3 21.14 7.63 -0.52
C MET A 3 20.54 9.04 -0.44
N PRO A 4 19.61 9.42 -1.34
CA PRO A 4 18.98 10.72 -1.27
C PRO A 4 18.23 10.87 0.06
N GLU A 5 18.55 11.93 0.80
CA GLU A 5 17.89 12.24 2.07
C GLU A 5 16.68 13.15 1.83
N LEU A 6 15.58 12.89 2.53
CA LEU A 6 14.39 13.75 2.51
C LEU A 6 14.67 15.01 3.34
N THR A 7 14.88 16.15 2.68
CA THR A 7 15.10 17.44 3.35
C THR A 7 13.79 18.10 3.79
N PRO A 8 13.82 19.05 4.75
CA PRO A 8 12.63 19.82 5.13
C PRO A 8 11.97 20.57 3.96
N GLN A 9 12.76 21.08 3.01
CA GLN A 9 12.26 21.79 1.83
C GLN A 9 11.53 20.82 0.87
N MET A 10 12.08 19.62 0.66
CA MET A 10 11.41 18.58 -0.12
C MET A 10 10.13 18.10 0.57
N ALA A 11 10.17 17.93 1.89
CA ALA A 11 9.01 17.55 2.69
C ALA A 11 7.87 18.58 2.56
N GLU A 12 8.17 19.86 2.64
CA GLU A 12 7.18 20.93 2.44
C GLU A 12 6.61 20.90 1.01
N ALA A 13 7.46 20.78 -0.02
CA ALA A 13 7.01 20.71 -1.41
C ALA A 13 6.08 19.51 -1.66
N PHE A 14 6.41 18.34 -1.13
CA PHE A 14 5.58 17.14 -1.24
C PHE A 14 4.26 17.27 -0.48
N ALA A 15 4.27 17.90 0.71
CA ALA A 15 3.05 18.17 1.45
C ALA A 15 2.10 19.07 0.68
N GLN A 16 2.61 20.16 0.08
CA GLN A 16 1.80 21.09 -0.70
C GLN A 16 1.19 20.45 -1.95
N ILE A 17 1.93 19.58 -2.63
CA ILE A 17 1.40 18.80 -3.76
C ILE A 17 0.20 17.97 -3.28
N ALA A 18 0.39 17.14 -2.25
CA ALA A 18 -0.66 16.26 -1.74
C ALA A 18 -1.88 17.04 -1.24
N LEU A 19 -1.69 18.08 -0.42
CA LEU A 19 -2.75 18.97 0.06
C LEU A 19 -3.55 19.60 -1.09
N GLY A 20 -2.90 19.90 -2.22
CA GLY A 20 -3.51 20.50 -3.40
C GLY A 20 -4.50 19.60 -4.15
N HIS A 21 -4.50 18.28 -3.94
CA HIS A 21 -5.35 17.35 -4.70
C HIS A 21 -6.16 16.35 -3.87
N VAL A 22 -5.83 16.08 -2.60
CA VAL A 22 -6.56 15.09 -1.75
C VAL A 22 -8.04 15.42 -1.49
N ARG A 23 -8.49 16.63 -1.83
CA ARG A 23 -9.91 17.04 -1.82
C ARG A 23 -10.45 17.49 -3.17
N ARG A 24 -9.66 17.34 -4.24
CA ARG A 24 -10.08 17.67 -5.62
C ARG A 24 -10.77 16.47 -6.24
N GLU A 25 -12.07 16.58 -6.46
CA GLU A 25 -12.92 15.45 -6.88
C GLU A 25 -12.75 15.04 -8.35
N TYR A 26 -12.34 15.94 -9.25
CA TYR A 26 -12.21 15.64 -10.68
C TYR A 26 -10.87 16.11 -11.27
N PRO A 27 -10.32 15.40 -12.28
CA PRO A 27 -10.82 14.12 -12.84
C PRO A 27 -10.61 12.93 -11.87
N ASN A 28 -11.46 11.90 -11.96
CA ASN A 28 -11.41 10.72 -11.10
C ASN A 28 -11.84 9.43 -11.83
N LYS A 29 -11.17 8.32 -11.53
CA LYS A 29 -11.41 6.96 -12.00
C LYS A 29 -11.83 6.10 -10.79
N PRO A 30 -13.12 6.06 -10.42
CA PRO A 30 -13.55 5.45 -9.17
C PRO A 30 -13.39 3.93 -9.12
N GLU A 31 -13.36 3.25 -10.28
CA GLU A 31 -13.32 1.78 -10.38
C GLU A 31 -14.40 1.10 -9.51
N HIS A 32 -15.57 1.73 -9.46
CA HIS A 32 -16.76 1.28 -8.76
C HIS A 32 -17.61 0.38 -9.67
N VAL A 33 -18.11 -0.72 -9.11
CA VAL A 33 -19.03 -1.64 -9.80
C VAL A 33 -20.47 -1.26 -9.47
N LEU A 34 -21.24 -0.92 -10.50
CA LEU A 34 -22.67 -0.63 -10.37
C LEU A 34 -23.46 -1.94 -10.25
N ALA A 35 -24.08 -2.19 -9.11
CA ALA A 35 -25.06 -3.28 -8.93
C ALA A 35 -26.45 -2.87 -9.48
N GLY A 36 -26.76 -1.58 -9.45
CA GLY A 36 -27.99 -1.01 -9.99
C GLY A 36 -27.84 0.47 -10.36
N PRO A 37 -28.91 1.12 -10.85
CA PRO A 37 -28.86 2.52 -11.27
C PRO A 37 -28.52 3.50 -10.13
N ASP A 38 -28.93 3.20 -8.89
CA ASP A 38 -28.70 4.08 -7.73
C ASP A 38 -27.22 4.13 -7.30
N ASP A 39 -26.38 3.25 -7.83
CA ASP A 39 -24.94 3.21 -7.57
C ASP A 39 -24.16 4.24 -8.40
N ALA A 40 -24.80 4.87 -9.40
CA ALA A 40 -24.20 5.91 -10.22
C ALA A 40 -24.07 7.23 -9.43
N ARG A 41 -23.04 7.29 -8.58
CA ARG A 41 -22.78 8.37 -7.61
C ARG A 41 -21.43 9.03 -7.85
N THR A 42 -21.25 10.24 -7.33
CA THR A 42 -19.98 10.96 -7.45
C THR A 42 -18.89 10.33 -6.57
N PRO A 43 -17.58 10.60 -6.82
CA PRO A 43 -16.51 10.08 -5.97
C PRO A 43 -16.67 10.46 -4.49
N SER A 44 -17.09 11.68 -4.17
CA SER A 44 -17.30 12.12 -2.78
C SER A 44 -18.50 11.48 -2.11
N GLU A 45 -19.51 11.08 -2.88
CA GLU A 45 -20.66 10.31 -2.39
C GLU A 45 -20.30 8.84 -2.10
N LEU A 46 -19.41 8.25 -2.90
CA LEU A 46 -18.94 6.88 -2.74
C LEU A 46 -17.90 6.76 -1.60
N HIS A 47 -16.94 7.68 -1.55
CA HIS A 47 -15.76 7.62 -0.69
C HIS A 47 -15.48 8.96 0.00
N PRO A 48 -16.28 9.36 1.01
CA PRO A 48 -16.25 10.71 1.57
C PRO A 48 -14.94 11.12 2.25
N VAL A 49 -14.03 10.18 2.53
CA VAL A 49 -12.67 10.46 3.03
C VAL A 49 -11.67 10.52 1.87
N PHE A 50 -11.73 9.54 0.98
CA PHE A 50 -10.72 9.29 -0.06
C PHE A 50 -11.24 9.53 -1.48
N TYR A 51 -11.99 10.61 -1.67
CA TYR A 51 -12.56 10.97 -2.98
C TYR A 51 -11.65 11.83 -3.87
N GLY A 52 -10.64 12.46 -3.29
CA GLY A 52 -9.70 13.27 -4.06
C GLY A 52 -8.73 12.45 -4.90
N SER A 53 -7.88 13.13 -5.68
CA SER A 53 -6.89 12.49 -6.58
C SER A 53 -7.52 11.75 -7.76
N TYR A 54 -6.68 11.14 -8.61
CA TYR A 54 -7.14 10.40 -9.79
C TYR A 54 -7.93 9.15 -9.42
N ASP A 55 -7.61 8.46 -8.32
CA ASP A 55 -8.41 7.35 -7.82
C ASP A 55 -8.27 7.15 -6.30
N TRP A 56 -9.09 6.25 -5.75
CA TRP A 56 -9.20 6.01 -4.31
C TRP A 56 -7.85 5.67 -3.65
N HIS A 57 -7.07 4.73 -4.21
CA HIS A 57 -5.83 4.31 -3.55
C HIS A 57 -4.71 5.35 -3.71
N SER A 58 -4.71 6.12 -4.81
CA SER A 58 -3.81 7.27 -4.99
C SER A 58 -4.09 8.34 -3.93
N CYS A 59 -5.36 8.54 -3.61
CA CYS A 59 -5.76 9.39 -2.50
C CYS A 59 -5.24 8.86 -1.17
N VAL A 60 -5.49 7.59 -0.85
CA VAL A 60 -4.99 6.94 0.37
C VAL A 60 -3.48 7.05 0.50
N HIS A 61 -2.73 6.79 -0.58
CA HIS A 61 -1.27 6.96 -0.63
C HIS A 61 -0.86 8.41 -0.29
N SER A 62 -1.60 9.40 -0.78
CA SER A 62 -1.33 10.81 -0.50
C SER A 62 -1.63 11.18 0.94
N TYR A 63 -2.69 10.64 1.55
CA TYR A 63 -2.92 10.77 2.98
C TYR A 63 -1.81 10.11 3.81
N TRP A 64 -1.29 8.95 3.36
CA TRP A 64 -0.14 8.30 4.01
C TRP A 64 1.11 9.19 3.94
N LEU A 65 1.39 9.77 2.77
CA LEU A 65 2.49 10.71 2.60
C LEU A 65 2.35 11.88 3.58
N LEU A 66 1.17 12.50 3.66
CA LEU A 66 0.91 13.59 4.59
C LEU A 66 1.11 13.16 6.06
N ALA A 67 0.63 11.97 6.45
CA ALA A 67 0.81 11.45 7.80
C ALA A 67 2.29 11.24 8.13
N ARG A 68 3.05 10.70 7.18
CA ARG A 68 4.49 10.47 7.32
C ARG A 68 5.29 11.75 7.40
N LEU A 69 4.93 12.76 6.60
CA LEU A 69 5.55 14.08 6.63
C LEU A 69 5.24 14.80 7.94
N LEU A 70 3.99 14.73 8.42
CA LEU A 70 3.61 15.32 9.70
C LEU A 70 4.39 14.71 10.87
N ARG A 71 4.56 13.38 10.89
CA ARG A 71 5.33 12.69 11.93
C ARG A 71 6.82 13.03 11.89
N ARG A 72 7.43 13.09 10.69
CA ARG A 72 8.88 13.32 10.53
C ARG A 72 9.27 14.79 10.60
N PHE A 73 8.37 15.70 10.20
CA PHE A 73 8.57 17.15 10.16
C PHE A 73 7.40 17.87 10.85
N PRO A 74 7.20 17.66 12.16
CA PRO A 74 6.06 18.21 12.89
C PRO A 74 6.05 19.73 12.98
N GLN A 75 7.17 20.38 12.67
CA GLN A 75 7.34 21.84 12.65
C GLN A 75 7.31 22.43 11.23
N SER A 76 6.93 21.64 10.22
CA SER A 76 6.80 22.13 8.84
C SER A 76 5.69 23.18 8.70
N GLY A 77 5.78 24.02 7.67
CA GLY A 77 4.76 25.03 7.38
C GLY A 77 3.40 24.41 7.07
N SER A 78 3.41 23.21 6.48
CA SER A 78 2.21 22.41 6.19
C SER A 78 1.61 21.69 7.40
N ALA A 79 2.31 21.57 8.53
CA ALA A 79 1.89 20.69 9.63
C ALA A 79 0.46 20.99 10.14
N ALA A 80 0.13 22.26 10.33
CA ALA A 80 -1.20 22.68 10.77
C ALA A 80 -2.29 22.40 9.72
N ALA A 81 -1.98 22.57 8.42
CA ALA A 81 -2.92 22.29 7.34
C ALA A 81 -3.19 20.77 7.22
N ILE A 82 -2.17 19.94 7.41
CA ILE A 82 -2.33 18.47 7.44
C ILE A 82 -3.20 18.05 8.62
N ALA A 83 -2.93 18.57 9.82
CA ALA A 83 -3.72 18.26 11.00
C ALA A 83 -5.20 18.66 10.82
N SER A 84 -5.46 19.86 10.28
CA SER A 84 -6.81 20.34 9.96
C SER A 84 -7.52 19.47 8.93
N LEU A 85 -6.81 19.02 7.89
CA LEU A 85 -7.34 18.06 6.91
C LEU A 85 -7.77 16.76 7.60
N PHE A 86 -6.91 16.19 8.44
CA PHE A 86 -7.20 14.93 9.14
C PHE A 86 -8.37 15.07 10.11
N ASP A 87 -8.45 16.19 10.84
CA ASP A 87 -9.58 16.49 11.73
C ASP A 87 -10.91 16.59 10.97
N ALA A 88 -10.90 17.08 9.73
CA ALA A 88 -12.08 17.20 8.89
C ALA A 88 -12.46 15.88 8.17
N GLN A 89 -11.53 14.96 8.00
CA GLN A 89 -11.71 13.76 7.17
C GLN A 89 -11.86 12.48 7.99
N PHE A 90 -11.07 12.31 9.04
CA PHE A 90 -11.13 11.15 9.94
C PHE A 90 -12.17 11.38 11.04
N VAL A 91 -13.42 11.55 10.63
CA VAL A 91 -14.58 11.67 11.53
C VAL A 91 -15.48 10.45 11.41
N SER A 92 -16.11 10.06 12.51
CA SER A 92 -16.85 8.79 12.61
C SER A 92 -17.89 8.59 11.51
N ALA A 93 -18.62 9.64 11.11
CA ALA A 93 -19.64 9.56 10.06
C ALA A 93 -19.05 9.20 8.68
N LYS A 94 -17.90 9.80 8.32
CA LYS A 94 -17.26 9.52 7.02
C LYS A 94 -16.61 8.14 7.01
N ILE A 95 -15.96 7.76 8.12
CA ILE A 95 -15.37 6.42 8.26
C ILE A 95 -16.46 5.34 8.20
N ALA A 96 -17.61 5.56 8.84
CA ALA A 96 -18.74 4.65 8.77
C ALA A 96 -19.26 4.51 7.32
N ALA A 97 -19.31 5.58 6.54
CA ALA A 97 -19.71 5.54 5.14
C ALA A 97 -18.71 4.76 4.27
N GLU A 98 -17.39 4.93 4.46
CA GLU A 98 -16.36 4.11 3.79
C GLU A 98 -16.53 2.63 4.14
N CYS A 99 -16.78 2.31 5.42
CA CYS A 99 -17.03 0.93 5.85
C CYS A 99 -18.32 0.36 5.23
N ALA A 100 -19.38 1.15 5.14
CA ALA A 100 -20.64 0.75 4.53
C ALA A 100 -20.48 0.43 3.04
N TYR A 101 -19.73 1.25 2.30
CA TYR A 101 -19.37 0.94 0.90
C TYR A 101 -18.68 -0.43 0.79
N LEU A 102 -17.70 -0.69 1.66
CA LEU A 102 -16.95 -1.95 1.65
C LEU A 102 -17.74 -3.16 2.14
N ALA A 103 -18.89 -2.96 2.78
CA ALA A 103 -19.78 -4.05 3.16
C ALA A 103 -20.61 -4.57 1.97
N ALA A 104 -20.73 -3.80 0.89
CA ALA A 104 -21.47 -4.23 -0.30
C ALA A 104 -20.79 -5.45 -0.96
N PRO A 105 -21.55 -6.47 -1.40
CA PRO A 105 -21.00 -7.66 -2.05
C PRO A 105 -20.13 -7.34 -3.28
N THR A 106 -20.51 -6.33 -4.07
CA THR A 106 -19.77 -5.86 -5.25
C THR A 106 -18.40 -5.28 -4.90
N ALA A 107 -18.22 -4.78 -3.67
CA ALA A 107 -16.96 -4.19 -3.21
C ALA A 107 -15.96 -5.22 -2.66
N ARG A 108 -16.26 -6.53 -2.68
CA ARG A 108 -15.39 -7.56 -2.09
C ARG A 108 -13.98 -7.58 -2.70
N GLY A 109 -13.86 -7.38 -4.01
CA GLY A 109 -12.58 -7.32 -4.74
C GLY A 109 -12.01 -5.90 -4.89
N PHE A 110 -12.71 -4.87 -4.42
CA PHE A 110 -12.37 -3.47 -4.67
C PHE A 110 -10.93 -3.16 -4.26
N LYS A 111 -10.13 -2.68 -5.22
CA LYS A 111 -8.71 -2.29 -5.07
C LYS A 111 -7.78 -3.35 -4.48
N ARG A 112 -8.12 -4.65 -4.57
CA ARG A 112 -7.24 -5.73 -4.11
C ARG A 112 -6.04 -5.94 -5.06
N PRO A 113 -4.82 -6.21 -4.55
CA PRO A 113 -4.38 -6.07 -3.16
C PRO A 113 -3.85 -4.66 -2.83
N TYR A 114 -3.52 -3.84 -3.84
CA TYR A 114 -2.80 -2.58 -3.69
C TYR A 114 -3.46 -1.54 -2.79
N GLY A 115 -4.76 -1.29 -2.98
CA GLY A 115 -5.48 -0.32 -2.16
C GLY A 115 -5.62 -0.78 -0.72
N TRP A 116 -5.76 -2.09 -0.49
CA TRP A 116 -5.80 -2.65 0.86
C TRP A 116 -4.47 -2.38 1.56
N ALA A 117 -3.37 -2.65 0.87
CA ALA A 117 -2.02 -2.40 1.34
C ALA A 117 -1.77 -0.93 1.69
N TRP A 118 -2.15 0.01 0.81
CA TRP A 118 -1.99 1.44 1.07
C TRP A 118 -2.80 1.93 2.27
N LEU A 119 -4.02 1.43 2.46
CA LEU A 119 -4.79 1.82 3.64
C LEU A 119 -4.14 1.28 4.93
N LEU A 120 -3.66 0.04 4.91
CA LEU A 120 -2.95 -0.51 6.07
C LEU A 120 -1.66 0.27 6.36
N LYS A 121 -0.92 0.72 5.35
CA LYS A 121 0.23 1.62 5.53
C LYS A 121 -0.16 2.97 6.11
N LEU A 122 -1.28 3.56 5.69
CA LEU A 122 -1.81 4.78 6.30
C LEU A 122 -2.14 4.55 7.79
N ALA A 123 -2.84 3.45 8.10
CA ALA A 123 -3.22 3.12 9.47
C ALA A 123 -2.01 2.86 10.38
N GLU A 124 -0.98 2.19 9.87
CA GLU A 124 0.31 2.03 10.54
C GLU A 124 0.97 3.38 10.80
N GLU A 125 1.10 4.23 9.78
CA GLU A 125 1.77 5.53 9.91
C GLU A 125 1.08 6.42 10.95
N LEU A 126 -0.26 6.44 10.96
CA LEU A 126 -1.05 7.13 12.00
C LEU A 126 -0.89 6.49 13.38
N THR A 127 -0.74 5.16 13.46
CA THR A 127 -0.44 4.47 14.73
C THR A 127 0.92 4.89 15.29
N LEU A 128 1.91 5.14 14.44
CA LEU A 128 3.23 5.63 14.87
C LEU A 128 3.22 7.12 15.27
N HIS A 129 2.14 7.86 14.98
CA HIS A 129 2.03 9.27 15.33
C HIS A 129 1.71 9.46 16.83
N PRO A 130 2.28 10.47 17.51
CA PRO A 130 2.01 10.71 18.94
C PRO A 130 0.54 11.05 19.24
N ASP A 131 -0.10 11.83 18.36
CA ASP A 131 -1.54 12.09 18.44
C ASP A 131 -2.32 10.89 17.86
N ARG A 132 -2.98 10.16 18.75
CA ARG A 132 -3.66 8.90 18.43
C ARG A 132 -5.08 9.07 17.91
N ARG A 133 -5.67 10.27 17.95
CA ARG A 133 -7.09 10.46 17.57
C ARG A 133 -7.39 10.03 16.13
N TRP A 134 -6.47 10.30 15.20
CA TRP A 134 -6.61 9.89 13.80
C TRP A 134 -6.46 8.39 13.61
N SER A 135 -5.51 7.75 14.32
CA SER A 135 -5.36 6.29 14.30
C SER A 135 -6.62 5.60 14.83
N GLN A 136 -7.20 6.12 15.91
CA GLN A 136 -8.43 5.59 16.51
C GLN A 136 -9.63 5.79 15.59
N ALA A 137 -9.73 6.95 14.93
CA ALA A 137 -10.80 7.22 13.99
C ALA A 137 -10.74 6.34 12.73
N LEU A 138 -9.54 6.07 12.19
CA LEU A 138 -9.36 5.23 11.00
C LEU A 138 -9.44 3.72 11.29
N ALA A 139 -9.23 3.30 12.55
CA ALA A 139 -9.14 1.89 12.94
C ALA A 139 -10.28 0.99 12.43
N PRO A 140 -11.58 1.39 12.45
CA PRO A 140 -12.65 0.55 11.92
C PRO A 140 -12.48 0.21 10.43
N LEU A 141 -11.98 1.15 9.64
CA LEU A 141 -11.74 0.96 8.21
C LEU A 141 -10.50 0.08 7.96
N ALA A 142 -9.42 0.28 8.72
CA ALA A 142 -8.24 -0.57 8.64
C ALA A 142 -8.57 -2.03 8.97
N GLU A 143 -9.39 -2.24 9.99
CA GLU A 143 -9.87 -3.57 10.41
C GLU A 143 -10.69 -4.28 9.32
N VAL A 144 -11.48 -3.55 8.51
CA VAL A 144 -12.17 -4.15 7.34
C VAL A 144 -11.16 -4.81 6.39
N PHE A 145 -10.06 -4.15 6.07
CA PHE A 145 -9.05 -4.70 5.16
C PHE A 145 -8.18 -5.77 5.83
N GLY A 146 -7.89 -5.63 7.13
CA GLY A 146 -7.26 -6.69 7.92
C GLY A 146 -8.06 -7.99 7.89
N ARG A 147 -9.39 -7.93 8.06
CA ARG A 147 -10.25 -9.12 7.90
C ARG A 147 -10.27 -9.64 6.48
N ARG A 148 -10.40 -8.76 5.48
CA ARG A 148 -10.39 -9.17 4.07
C ARG A 148 -9.12 -9.94 3.69
N LEU A 149 -7.95 -9.56 4.21
CA LEU A 149 -6.72 -10.33 4.03
C LEU A 149 -6.83 -11.73 4.66
N ARG A 150 -7.29 -11.81 5.92
CA ARG A 150 -7.49 -13.09 6.61
C ARG A 150 -8.46 -14.02 5.89
N ASP A 151 -9.51 -13.47 5.29
CA ASP A 151 -10.52 -14.25 4.57
C ASP A 151 -10.05 -14.64 3.16
N PHE A 152 -9.31 -13.74 2.48
CA PHE A 152 -8.92 -13.93 1.09
C PHE A 152 -7.70 -14.82 0.93
N LEU A 153 -6.63 -14.57 1.70
CA LEU A 153 -5.33 -15.20 1.46
C LEU A 153 -5.37 -16.73 1.58
N PRO A 154 -6.11 -17.35 2.54
CA PRO A 154 -6.26 -18.81 2.59
C PRO A 154 -6.96 -19.40 1.36
N LEU A 155 -7.83 -18.64 0.69
CA LEU A 155 -8.56 -19.07 -0.51
C LEU A 155 -7.76 -18.85 -1.80
N ALA A 156 -6.73 -18.01 -1.75
CA ALA A 156 -5.96 -17.61 -2.91
C ALA A 156 -4.83 -18.62 -3.18
N THR A 157 -5.04 -19.46 -4.20
CA THR A 157 -4.11 -20.55 -4.55
C THR A 157 -2.79 -20.02 -5.11
N TYR A 158 -2.84 -18.98 -5.95
CA TYR A 158 -1.69 -18.51 -6.70
C TYR A 158 -1.34 -17.06 -6.36
N PRO A 159 -0.04 -16.71 -6.30
CA PRO A 159 0.38 -15.32 -6.25
C PRO A 159 0.22 -14.66 -7.62
N VAL A 160 0.26 -13.32 -7.61
CA VAL A 160 0.35 -12.51 -8.83
C VAL A 160 1.68 -11.75 -8.79
N ARG A 161 2.50 -11.94 -9.84
CA ARG A 161 3.89 -11.45 -9.92
C ARG A 161 4.08 -10.35 -10.96
N VAL A 162 3.03 -9.67 -11.42
CA VAL A 162 3.19 -8.53 -12.33
C VAL A 162 3.83 -7.35 -11.57
N GLY A 163 4.62 -6.49 -12.23
CA GLY A 163 5.23 -5.32 -11.58
C GLY A 163 4.29 -4.12 -11.40
N THR A 164 2.97 -4.39 -11.39
CA THR A 164 1.90 -3.39 -11.29
C THR A 164 1.07 -3.59 -10.01
N HIS A 165 -0.05 -2.87 -9.91
CA HIS A 165 -0.95 -2.84 -8.75
C HIS A 165 -1.40 -4.24 -8.28
N PHE A 166 -1.44 -5.24 -9.16
CA PHE A 166 -1.89 -6.57 -8.77
C PHE A 166 -0.85 -7.41 -8.03
N ASN A 167 0.40 -6.94 -7.91
CA ASN A 167 1.48 -7.69 -7.27
C ASN A 167 1.13 -8.08 -5.83
N THR A 168 1.08 -9.38 -5.56
CA THR A 168 0.69 -9.89 -4.24
C THR A 168 1.83 -9.79 -3.22
N ALA A 169 3.09 -9.91 -3.63
CA ALA A 169 4.23 -9.75 -2.72
C ALA A 169 4.30 -8.32 -2.19
N PHE A 170 4.04 -7.32 -3.04
CA PHE A 170 3.89 -5.92 -2.61
C PHE A 170 2.82 -5.76 -1.53
N GLY A 171 1.64 -6.35 -1.77
CA GLY A 171 0.52 -6.29 -0.83
C GLY A 171 0.83 -6.95 0.53
N LEU A 172 1.43 -8.14 0.52
CA LEU A 172 1.85 -8.84 1.74
C LEU A 172 2.93 -8.05 2.50
N ARG A 173 3.95 -7.57 1.79
CA ARG A 173 5.05 -6.78 2.36
C ARG A 173 4.54 -5.56 3.11
N MET A 174 3.62 -4.81 2.52
CA MET A 174 3.04 -3.63 3.15
C MET A 174 2.15 -3.98 4.34
N ALA A 175 1.35 -5.03 4.24
CA ALA A 175 0.48 -5.48 5.33
C ALA A 175 1.28 -5.97 6.55
N ALA A 176 2.49 -6.50 6.34
CA ALA A 176 3.37 -6.96 7.41
C ALA A 176 3.79 -5.84 8.37
N ASP A 177 4.13 -4.64 7.85
CA ASP A 177 4.48 -3.50 8.70
C ASP A 177 3.29 -3.08 9.59
N TYR A 178 2.07 -3.09 9.04
CA TYR A 178 0.86 -2.81 9.79
C TYR A 178 0.62 -3.85 10.90
N ALA A 179 0.74 -5.14 10.56
CA ALA A 179 0.57 -6.22 11.53
C ALA A 179 1.57 -6.09 12.69
N GLN A 180 2.82 -5.72 12.39
CA GLN A 180 3.84 -5.47 13.40
C GLN A 180 3.51 -4.25 14.26
N ALA A 181 3.20 -3.11 13.65
CA ALA A 181 2.92 -1.86 14.37
C ALA A 181 1.67 -1.94 15.27
N THR A 182 0.71 -2.79 14.92
CA THR A 182 -0.51 -3.04 15.69
C THR A 182 -0.45 -4.28 16.57
N GLN A 183 0.67 -5.01 16.56
CA GLN A 183 0.88 -6.27 17.29
C GLN A 183 -0.18 -7.33 16.97
N ASP A 184 -0.63 -7.36 15.72
CA ASP A 184 -1.66 -8.26 15.22
C ASP A 184 -1.06 -9.62 14.82
N ALA A 185 -0.89 -10.48 15.82
CA ALA A 185 -0.31 -11.81 15.63
C ALA A 185 -1.11 -12.66 14.63
N GLY A 186 -2.44 -12.54 14.62
CA GLY A 186 -3.29 -13.31 13.72
C GLY A 186 -3.08 -12.92 12.25
N LEU A 187 -2.98 -11.63 11.96
CA LEU A 187 -2.65 -11.16 10.62
C LEU A 187 -1.22 -11.56 10.23
N ALA A 188 -0.26 -11.40 11.14
CA ALA A 188 1.14 -11.77 10.90
C ALA A 188 1.29 -13.24 10.51
N THR A 189 0.60 -14.16 11.21
CA THR A 189 0.60 -15.59 10.87
C THR A 189 0.04 -15.84 9.47
N VAL A 190 -1.12 -15.27 9.12
CA VAL A 190 -1.71 -15.47 7.79
C VAL A 190 -0.79 -14.95 6.68
N LEU A 191 -0.11 -13.82 6.90
CA LEU A 191 0.83 -13.26 5.93
C LEU A 191 2.05 -14.20 5.75
N LEU A 192 2.65 -14.67 6.85
CA LEU A 192 3.78 -15.61 6.82
C LEU A 192 3.40 -16.93 6.13
N ASP A 193 2.30 -17.55 6.52
CA ASP A 193 1.84 -18.82 5.95
C ASP A 193 1.58 -18.66 4.44
N THR A 194 1.00 -17.54 4.04
CA THR A 194 0.78 -17.24 2.62
C THR A 194 2.07 -17.01 1.87
N GLY A 195 3.03 -16.27 2.44
CA GLY A 195 4.36 -16.07 1.86
C GLY A 195 5.09 -17.39 1.64
N ARG A 196 5.08 -18.29 2.63
CA ARG A 196 5.66 -19.65 2.50
C ARG A 196 4.98 -20.45 1.39
N ARG A 197 3.64 -20.48 1.34
CA ARG A 197 2.90 -21.23 0.31
C ARG A 197 3.15 -20.74 -1.11
N TRP A 198 3.28 -19.42 -1.30
CA TRP A 198 3.39 -18.84 -2.63
C TRP A 198 4.82 -18.74 -3.15
N TYR A 199 5.78 -18.47 -2.26
CA TYR A 199 7.14 -18.08 -2.63
C TYR A 199 8.23 -18.93 -1.96
N GLY A 200 7.87 -19.80 -0.99
CA GLY A 200 8.86 -20.55 -0.19
C GLY A 200 9.70 -21.54 -1.01
N GLU A 201 9.11 -22.09 -2.07
CA GLU A 201 9.75 -23.06 -2.98
C GLU A 201 10.32 -22.41 -4.25
N ASP A 202 10.23 -21.08 -4.39
CA ASP A 202 10.78 -20.40 -5.55
C ASP A 202 12.31 -20.46 -5.53
N VAL A 203 12.89 -20.87 -6.66
CA VAL A 203 14.32 -21.02 -6.87
C VAL A 203 14.70 -20.53 -8.26
N ASP A 204 15.95 -20.12 -8.42
CA ASP A 204 16.53 -19.70 -9.71
C ASP A 204 15.64 -18.69 -10.48
N CYS A 205 15.25 -17.62 -9.79
CA CYS A 205 14.34 -16.61 -10.30
C CYS A 205 14.86 -15.98 -11.62
N PRO A 206 14.09 -16.02 -12.71
CA PRO A 206 14.50 -15.48 -14.01
C PRO A 206 14.22 -13.97 -14.15
N ALA A 207 14.05 -13.26 -13.03
CA ALA A 207 13.51 -11.89 -12.97
C ALA A 207 12.08 -11.74 -13.53
N TRP A 208 11.29 -12.82 -13.58
CA TRP A 208 9.85 -12.83 -13.95
C TRP A 208 9.45 -12.06 -15.22
N GLY A 209 10.38 -11.87 -16.17
CA GLY A 209 10.14 -11.12 -17.41
C GLY A 209 10.19 -9.59 -17.25
N GLU A 210 10.75 -9.08 -16.15
CA GLU A 210 10.88 -7.65 -15.87
C GLU A 210 12.14 -7.02 -16.52
N PRO A 211 12.11 -5.71 -16.85
CA PRO A 211 10.97 -4.80 -16.72
C PRO A 211 9.93 -4.96 -17.84
N SER A 212 8.66 -4.78 -17.50
CA SER A 212 7.53 -4.55 -18.43
C SER A 212 7.24 -3.05 -18.58
N GLY A 213 6.58 -2.66 -19.68
CA GLY A 213 6.24 -1.26 -19.98
C GLY A 213 5.24 -0.60 -19.03
N ASP A 214 4.57 -1.39 -18.17
CA ASP A 214 3.61 -0.90 -17.16
C ASP A 214 4.17 -1.03 -15.73
N ASP A 215 5.37 -1.61 -15.56
CA ASP A 215 5.91 -1.90 -14.23
C ASP A 215 6.32 -0.61 -13.51
N PHE A 216 5.87 -0.46 -12.25
CA PHE A 216 6.40 0.54 -11.32
C PHE A 216 7.30 -0.08 -10.23
N LEU A 217 7.41 -1.40 -10.19
CA LEU A 217 8.31 -2.13 -9.30
C LEU A 217 8.92 -3.35 -9.99
N SER A 218 10.05 -3.82 -9.48
CA SER A 218 10.61 -5.13 -9.83
C SER A 218 9.85 -6.21 -9.06
N SER A 219 9.26 -7.13 -9.80
CA SER A 219 8.58 -8.33 -9.34
C SER A 219 9.51 -9.26 -8.55
N ALA A 220 10.73 -9.46 -9.02
CA ALA A 220 11.70 -10.33 -8.33
C ALA A 220 12.20 -9.68 -7.02
N LEU A 221 12.54 -8.39 -7.05
CA LEU A 221 13.03 -7.68 -5.87
C LEU A 221 11.93 -7.47 -4.83
N ILE A 222 10.67 -7.24 -5.23
CA ILE A 222 9.58 -7.12 -4.26
C ILE A 222 9.23 -8.47 -3.63
N GLU A 223 9.36 -9.58 -4.36
CA GLU A 223 9.22 -10.93 -3.81
C GLU A 223 10.30 -11.21 -2.77
N ALA A 224 11.56 -10.91 -3.11
CA ALA A 224 12.67 -11.01 -2.16
C ALA A 224 12.47 -10.14 -0.92
N GLU A 225 12.05 -8.87 -1.07
CA GLU A 225 11.78 -7.97 0.06
C GLU A 225 10.59 -8.44 0.90
N CYS A 226 9.55 -8.98 0.26
CA CYS A 226 8.42 -9.60 0.96
C CYS A 226 8.89 -10.79 1.80
N MET A 227 9.67 -11.70 1.24
CA MET A 227 10.17 -12.87 1.96
C MET A 227 11.18 -12.50 3.04
N ARG A 228 12.02 -11.49 2.82
CA ARG A 228 12.90 -10.91 3.86
C ARG A 228 12.12 -10.38 5.05
N CYS A 229 10.95 -9.79 4.79
CA CYS A 229 10.09 -9.23 5.82
C CYS A 229 9.30 -10.30 6.58
N LEU A 230 8.90 -11.38 5.92
CA LEU A 230 8.02 -12.39 6.51
C LEU A 230 8.80 -13.54 7.17
N LEU A 231 9.85 -14.04 6.53
CA LEU A 231 10.60 -15.19 7.05
C LEU A 231 11.36 -14.83 8.33
N PRO A 232 11.56 -15.80 9.24
CA PRO A 232 12.52 -15.68 10.32
C PRO A 232 13.91 -15.30 9.79
N ALA A 233 14.65 -14.51 10.57
CA ALA A 233 15.93 -13.94 10.15
C ALA A 233 17.00 -15.00 9.83
N ASP A 234 16.89 -16.19 10.41
CA ASP A 234 17.76 -17.35 10.17
C ASP A 234 17.34 -18.19 8.95
N GLU A 235 16.09 -18.07 8.47
CA GLU A 235 15.61 -18.79 7.29
C GLU A 235 15.82 -18.00 5.99
N PHE A 236 15.71 -16.66 6.03
CA PHE A 236 15.78 -15.82 4.83
C PHE A 236 17.07 -15.99 4.01
N PRO A 237 18.29 -15.97 4.59
CA PRO A 237 19.52 -16.07 3.79
C PRO A 237 19.56 -17.32 2.92
N GLY A 238 19.20 -18.49 3.49
CA GLY A 238 19.18 -19.74 2.74
C GLY A 238 18.09 -19.79 1.67
N TRP A 239 16.93 -19.14 1.90
CA TRP A 239 15.91 -18.97 0.85
C TRP A 239 16.41 -18.06 -0.27
N PHE A 240 17.00 -16.91 0.08
CA PHE A 240 17.47 -15.90 -0.87
C PHE A 240 18.60 -16.43 -1.76
N ASP A 241 19.53 -17.21 -1.21
CA ASP A 241 20.61 -17.87 -1.96
C ASP A 241 20.06 -18.87 -3.00
N ARG A 242 18.96 -19.56 -2.71
CA ARG A 242 18.31 -20.45 -3.70
C ARG A 242 17.49 -19.68 -4.72
N PHE A 243 16.86 -18.58 -4.29
CA PHE A 243 16.03 -17.73 -5.12
C PHE A 243 16.84 -16.98 -6.19
N LEU A 244 18.00 -16.42 -5.82
CA LEU A 244 18.92 -15.70 -6.72
C LEU A 244 20.36 -16.25 -6.60
N PRO A 245 20.61 -17.48 -7.06
CA PRO A 245 21.88 -18.19 -6.80
C PRO A 245 23.11 -17.56 -7.46
N ARG A 246 22.90 -16.74 -8.49
CA ARG A 246 23.96 -16.10 -9.30
C ARG A 246 24.02 -14.60 -9.12
N LEU A 247 23.47 -14.08 -8.00
CA LEU A 247 23.45 -12.65 -7.72
C LEU A 247 24.85 -12.03 -7.72
N SER A 248 25.86 -12.74 -7.20
CA SER A 248 27.25 -12.27 -7.18
C SER A 248 27.91 -12.18 -8.56
N GLU A 249 27.38 -12.90 -9.54
CA GLU A 249 27.81 -12.88 -10.94
C GLU A 249 27.06 -11.80 -11.75
N GLY A 250 26.11 -11.10 -11.12
CA GLY A 250 25.27 -10.10 -11.77
C GLY A 250 24.11 -10.70 -12.57
N GLU A 251 23.67 -11.93 -12.25
CA GLU A 251 22.55 -12.59 -12.91
C GLU A 251 21.31 -12.71 -12.00
N PRO A 252 20.09 -12.47 -12.52
CA PRO A 252 19.77 -11.99 -13.86
C PRO A 252 20.22 -10.54 -14.12
N ALA A 253 20.81 -10.29 -15.30
CA ALA A 253 21.41 -8.99 -15.64
C ALA A 253 20.41 -7.82 -15.60
N THR A 254 19.12 -8.08 -15.78
CA THR A 254 18.06 -7.07 -15.70
C THR A 254 17.94 -6.45 -14.30
N LEU A 255 18.21 -7.21 -13.23
CA LEU A 255 18.15 -6.70 -11.85
C LEU A 255 19.25 -5.68 -11.54
N PHE A 256 20.32 -5.66 -12.34
CA PHE A 256 21.48 -4.79 -12.15
C PHE A 256 21.50 -3.59 -13.09
N ARG A 257 20.44 -3.40 -13.88
CA ARG A 257 20.31 -2.32 -14.86
C ARG A 257 19.09 -1.47 -14.52
N PRO A 258 19.26 -0.15 -14.29
CA PRO A 258 18.12 0.74 -14.14
C PRO A 258 17.21 0.67 -15.37
N ALA A 259 15.90 0.68 -15.15
CA ALA A 259 14.93 0.75 -16.24
C ALA A 259 15.05 2.07 -17.02
N THR A 260 14.92 1.99 -18.34
CA THR A 260 14.87 3.17 -19.21
C THR A 260 13.42 3.64 -19.32
N VAL A 261 13.13 4.84 -18.81
CA VAL A 261 11.80 5.45 -18.89
C VAL A 261 11.80 6.51 -19.99
N THR A 262 11.12 6.22 -21.10
CA THR A 262 11.03 7.12 -22.28
C THR A 262 9.77 7.97 -22.29
N ASP A 263 8.70 7.49 -21.65
CA ASP A 263 7.44 8.21 -21.48
C ASP A 263 7.22 8.49 -19.97
N ARG A 264 6.84 9.73 -19.64
CA ARG A 264 6.60 10.18 -18.25
C ARG A 264 5.15 10.60 -18.03
N SER A 265 4.27 10.30 -18.99
CA SER A 265 2.86 10.68 -18.95
C SER A 265 1.99 9.77 -18.08
#